data_AF-A0A7K0E2V2-F1
#
_entry.id   AF-A0A7K0E2V2-F1
#
_cell.length_a   1.000
_cell.length_b   1.000
_cell.length_c   1.000
_cell.angle_alpha   90.00
_cell.angle_beta   90.00
_cell.angle_gamma   90.00
#
_symmetry.space_group_name_H-M   'P 1'
#
loop_
_entity.id
_entity.type
_entity.pdbx_description
1 polymer ?
#
loop_
_entity_poly.entity_id
_entity_poly.type
_entity_poly.pdbx_seq_one_letter_code
_entity_poly.pdbx_strand_id
1 'polypeptide(L)'
;MITKIQIVAEVSDPDSNSHFLRLAEDAPAPPTLANLTRKFGVSGSADMEIELFDGFGIKQRFSLSPFAGLDPDTYIKITFLSAPADREFPELGPGAVLLKEYLVAGPASDS
;
A
#
# COMPACT_ATOMS: atom_id res chain seq x y z
N MET A 1 -9.98 -17.52 12.79
CA MET A 1 -8.86 -17.74 11.85
C MET A 1 -7.91 -16.56 11.94
N ILE A 2 -6.58 -16.77 11.92
CA ILE A 2 -5.60 -15.67 11.90
C ILE A 2 -5.15 -15.44 10.46
N THR A 3 -5.27 -14.21 9.99
CA THR A 3 -4.84 -13.76 8.66
C THR A 3 -3.62 -12.87 8.81
N LYS A 4 -2.56 -13.14 8.05
CA LYS A 4 -1.41 -12.25 7.90
C LYS A 4 -1.67 -11.30 6.74
N ILE A 5 -1.36 -10.03 6.95
CA ILE A 5 -1.50 -8.97 5.94
C ILE A 5 -0.13 -8.31 5.75
N GLN A 6 0.30 -8.22 4.50
CA GLN A 6 1.46 -7.43 4.09
C GLN A 6 1.00 -6.25 3.23
N ILE A 7 1.51 -5.06 3.55
CA ILE A 7 1.35 -3.86 2.75
C ILE A 7 2.69 -3.62 2.07
N VAL A 8 2.70 -3.71 0.74
CA VAL A 8 3.88 -3.54 -0.09
C VAL A 8 3.68 -2.32 -0.97
N ALA A 9 4.72 -1.51 -1.14
CA ALA A 9 4.74 -0.49 -2.18
C ALA A 9 5.88 -0.75 -3.15
N GLU A 10 5.61 -0.53 -4.43
CA GLU A 10 6.57 -0.70 -5.51
C GLU A 10 6.55 0.49 -6.45
N VAL A 11 7.74 0.86 -6.95
CA VAL A 11 7.86 1.73 -8.11
C VAL A 11 7.28 0.97 -9.30
N SER A 12 6.44 1.65 -10.07
CA SER A 12 5.73 1.03 -11.19
C SER A 12 5.69 1.97 -12.37
N ASP A 13 5.45 1.42 -13.56
CA ASP A 13 5.25 2.22 -14.76
C ASP A 13 3.79 2.72 -14.85
N PRO A 14 3.54 3.85 -15.54
CA PRO A 14 2.18 4.37 -15.75
C PRO A 14 1.23 3.33 -16.38
N ASP A 15 1.74 2.54 -17.32
CA ASP A 15 0.97 1.51 -18.03
C ASP A 15 0.52 0.38 -17.10
N SER A 16 1.35 0.03 -16.11
CA SER A 16 1.01 -0.99 -15.10
C SER A 16 -0.07 -0.53 -14.12
N ASN A 17 -0.24 0.79 -13.93
CA ASN A 17 -1.25 1.38 -13.04
C ASN A 17 -2.61 1.64 -13.70
N SER A 18 -2.65 1.69 -15.04
CA SER A 18 -3.88 1.89 -15.82
C SER A 18 -4.96 0.83 -15.55
N HIS A 19 -4.56 -0.40 -15.21
CA HIS A 19 -5.47 -1.49 -14.84
C HIS A 19 -6.09 -1.33 -13.44
N PHE A 20 -5.41 -0.64 -12.52
CA PHE A 20 -5.84 -0.50 -11.12
C PHE A 20 -6.75 0.71 -10.89
N LEU A 21 -6.54 1.80 -11.63
CA LEU A 21 -7.39 3.00 -11.57
C LEU A 21 -8.84 2.72 -11.98
N ARG A 22 -9.11 1.66 -12.76
CA ARG A 22 -10.48 1.23 -13.09
C ARG A 22 -11.27 0.64 -11.92
N LEU A 23 -10.61 0.20 -10.85
CA LEU A 23 -11.27 -0.44 -9.69
C LEU A 23 -11.62 0.54 -8.56
N ALA A 24 -11.03 1.75 -8.57
CA ALA A 24 -11.36 2.82 -7.64
C ALA A 24 -12.03 3.95 -8.43
N GLU A 25 -13.36 3.97 -8.47
CA GLU A 25 -14.19 4.94 -9.21
C GLU A 25 -13.95 6.42 -8.87
N ASP A 26 -13.02 6.75 -7.98
CA ASP A 26 -12.88 8.09 -7.36
C ASP A 26 -11.42 8.59 -7.23
N ALA A 27 -10.52 8.23 -8.15
CA ALA A 27 -9.14 8.75 -8.15
C ALA A 27 -8.94 9.86 -9.22
N PRO A 28 -9.13 11.15 -8.92
CA PRO A 28 -8.95 12.23 -9.90
C PRO A 28 -7.48 12.58 -10.18
N ALA A 29 -6.51 11.77 -9.74
CA ALA A 29 -5.09 11.99 -10.01
C ALA A 29 -4.31 10.66 -10.06
N PRO A 30 -3.30 10.53 -10.94
CA PRO A 30 -2.46 9.34 -11.01
C PRO A 30 -1.72 9.11 -9.68
N PRO A 31 -1.42 7.84 -9.30
CA PRO A 31 -0.78 7.50 -8.02
C PRO A 31 0.74 7.77 -8.02
N THR A 32 1.14 8.95 -8.48
CA THR A 32 2.52 9.45 -8.36
C THR A 32 2.84 9.77 -6.90
N LEU A 33 4.13 9.73 -6.53
CA LEU A 33 4.60 10.11 -5.20
C LEU A 33 4.06 11.48 -4.77
N ALA A 34 4.15 12.50 -5.64
CA ALA A 34 3.65 13.84 -5.36
C ALA A 34 2.14 13.88 -5.07
N ASN A 35 1.34 13.13 -5.84
CA ASN A 35 -0.10 13.07 -5.65
C ASN A 35 -0.48 12.30 -4.38
N LEU A 36 0.23 11.23 -4.05
CA LEU A 36 0.04 10.50 -2.80
C LEU A 36 0.36 11.39 -1.60
N THR A 37 1.53 12.02 -1.57
CA THR A 37 1.93 12.88 -0.44
C THR A 37 1.00 14.08 -0.30
N ARG A 38 0.53 14.67 -1.41
CA ARG A 38 -0.46 15.75 -1.39
C ARG A 38 -1.81 15.26 -0.89
N LYS A 39 -2.31 14.12 -1.37
CA LYS A 39 -3.60 13.53 -0.97
C LYS A 39 -3.67 13.25 0.52
N PHE A 40 -2.56 12.78 1.11
CA PHE A 40 -2.48 12.49 2.54
C PHE A 40 -1.93 13.66 3.38
N GLY A 41 -1.65 14.82 2.77
CA GLY A 41 -1.19 16.00 3.49
C GLY A 41 0.21 15.86 4.11
N VAL A 42 1.06 14.99 3.56
CA VAL A 42 2.40 14.69 4.09
C VAL A 42 3.55 15.17 3.22
N SER A 43 3.27 16.02 2.23
CA SER A 43 4.30 16.67 1.43
C SER A 43 5.25 17.48 2.31
N GLY A 44 6.55 17.13 2.29
CA GLY A 44 7.57 17.77 3.12
C GLY A 44 7.60 17.30 4.58
N SER A 45 6.75 16.35 4.98
CA SER A 45 6.87 15.70 6.27
C SER A 45 8.09 14.78 6.28
N ALA A 46 8.88 14.82 7.36
CA ALA A 46 10.08 13.97 7.49
C ALA A 46 9.74 12.48 7.53
N ASP A 47 8.56 12.13 8.06
CA ASP A 47 8.11 10.75 8.27
C ASP A 47 7.19 10.23 7.14
N MET A 48 6.63 11.12 6.31
CA MET A 48 5.71 10.81 5.21
C MET A 48 4.64 9.76 5.58
N GLU A 49 4.07 9.85 6.79
CA GLU A 49 3.13 8.85 7.29
C GLU A 49 1.73 9.00 6.68
N ILE A 50 1.25 7.95 6.01
CA ILE A 50 -0.08 7.93 5.41
C ILE A 50 -0.99 6.92 6.11
N GLU A 51 -2.30 7.14 5.96
CA GLU A 51 -3.34 6.27 6.51
C GLU A 51 -4.24 5.74 5.40
N LEU A 52 -4.38 4.41 5.31
CA LEU A 52 -5.29 3.72 4.40
C LEU A 52 -6.13 2.70 5.16
N PHE A 53 -7.34 2.44 4.69
CA PHE A 53 -8.13 1.31 5.17
C PHE A 53 -7.73 0.03 4.44
N ASP A 54 -7.57 -1.06 5.17
CA ASP A 54 -7.40 -2.39 4.58
C ASP A 54 -8.73 -2.99 4.10
N GLY A 55 -8.68 -4.20 3.53
CA GLY A 55 -9.86 -4.92 3.06
C GLY A 55 -10.85 -5.33 4.16
N PHE A 56 -10.49 -5.17 5.44
CA PHE A 56 -11.34 -5.41 6.61
C PHE A 56 -11.91 -4.11 7.20
N GLY A 57 -11.65 -2.96 6.56
CA GLY A 57 -12.09 -1.65 7.04
C GLY A 57 -11.30 -1.15 8.26
N ILE A 58 -10.14 -1.76 8.57
CA ILE A 58 -9.28 -1.32 9.66
C ILE A 58 -8.29 -0.29 9.11
N LYS A 59 -8.13 0.83 9.83
CA LYS A 59 -7.17 1.87 9.45
C LYS A 59 -5.75 1.42 9.73
N GLN A 60 -4.91 1.50 8.71
CA GLN A 60 -3.48 1.18 8.74
C GLN A 60 -2.65 2.43 8.48
N ARG A 61 -1.73 2.70 9.40
CA ARG A 61 -0.71 3.74 9.29
C ARG A 61 0.65 3.15 8.91
N PHE A 62 1.33 3.77 7.95
CA PHE A 62 2.67 3.39 7.48
C PHE A 62 3.35 4.56 6.73
N SER A 63 4.68 4.48 6.55
CA SER A 63 5.51 5.57 6.02
C SER A 63 5.85 5.39 4.55
N LEU A 64 5.77 6.46 3.77
CA LEU A 64 6.30 6.53 2.40
C LEU A 64 7.75 7.07 2.33
N SER A 65 8.41 7.27 3.47
CA SER A 65 9.79 7.78 3.53
C SER A 65 10.83 6.96 2.75
N PRO A 66 10.67 5.63 2.52
CA PRO A 66 11.57 4.89 1.63
C PRO A 66 11.62 5.44 0.19
N PHE A 67 10.60 6.20 -0.22
CA PHE A 67 10.49 6.79 -1.56
C PHE A 67 10.84 8.28 -1.59
N ALA A 68 11.24 8.89 -0.47
CA ALA A 68 11.44 10.34 -0.35
C ALA A 68 12.48 10.92 -1.33
N GLY A 69 13.44 10.11 -1.79
CA GLY A 69 14.47 10.51 -2.74
C GLY A 69 14.15 10.27 -4.22
N LEU A 70 12.96 9.74 -4.53
CA LEU A 70 12.54 9.48 -5.91
C LEU A 70 12.01 10.74 -6.60
N ASP A 71 11.93 10.68 -7.93
CA ASP A 71 11.28 11.73 -8.73
C ASP A 71 9.82 11.88 -8.27
N PRO A 72 9.30 13.10 -8.01
CA PRO A 72 7.91 13.33 -7.62
C PRO A 72 6.86 12.72 -8.56
N ASP A 73 7.18 12.58 -9.84
CA ASP A 73 6.31 11.99 -10.87
C ASP A 73 6.40 10.46 -10.93
N THR A 74 7.24 9.84 -10.09
CA THR A 74 7.34 8.37 -9.97
C THR A 74 6.02 7.79 -9.50
N TYR A 75 5.50 6.80 -10.23
CA TYR A 75 4.30 6.08 -9.86
C TYR A 75 4.60 5.06 -8.75
N ILE A 76 3.82 5.14 -7.68
CA ILE A 76 3.94 4.26 -6.52
C ILE A 76 2.66 3.44 -6.42
N LYS A 77 2.79 2.12 -6.57
CA LYS A 77 1.69 1.18 -6.41
C LYS A 77 1.74 0.59 -5.01
N ILE A 78 0.65 0.73 -4.26
CA ILE A 78 0.49 0.16 -2.92
C ILE A 78 -0.44 -1.05 -3.01
N THR A 79 0.03 -2.20 -2.56
CA THR A 79 -0.69 -3.48 -2.62
C THR A 79 -0.89 -4.04 -1.22
N PHE A 80 -2.10 -4.51 -0.93
CA PHE A 80 -2.45 -5.24 0.28
C PHE A 80 -2.54 -6.73 -0.06
N LEU A 81 -1.61 -7.52 0.47
CA LEU A 81 -1.58 -8.98 0.32
C LEU A 81 -2.13 -9.61 1.60
N SER A 82 -2.99 -10.62 1.47
CA SER A 82 -3.54 -11.36 2.60
C SER A 82 -3.39 -12.86 2.40
N ALA A 83 -3.09 -13.57 3.49
CA ALA A 83 -2.92 -15.02 3.49
C ALA A 83 -3.16 -15.58 4.90
N PRO A 84 -3.41 -16.91 5.04
CA PRO A 84 -3.33 -17.58 6.34
C PRO A 84 -2.00 -17.30 7.06
N ALA A 85 -2.01 -17.21 8.39
CA ALA A 85 -0.83 -16.79 9.16
C ALA A 85 0.41 -17.68 9.00
N ASP A 86 0.20 -18.96 8.72
CA ASP A 86 1.22 -19.97 8.46
C ASP A 86 1.77 -19.94 7.04
N ARG A 87 1.11 -19.24 6.11
CA ARG A 87 1.58 -19.09 4.74
C ARG A 87 2.68 -18.02 4.67
N GLU A 88 3.74 -18.35 3.95
CA GLU A 88 4.77 -17.40 3.54
C GLU A 88 4.31 -16.62 2.31
N PHE A 89 4.56 -15.31 2.33
CA PHE A 89 4.38 -14.47 1.15
C PHE A 89 5.58 -14.63 0.21
N PRO A 90 5.39 -14.39 -1.09
CA PRO A 90 6.51 -14.38 -2.04
C PRO A 90 7.56 -13.36 -1.63
N GLU A 91 8.81 -13.61 -2.01
CA GLU A 91 9.87 -12.61 -1.88
C GLU A 91 9.51 -11.33 -2.65
N LEU A 92 9.92 -10.19 -2.08
CA LEU A 92 9.69 -8.90 -2.72
C LEU A 92 10.55 -8.78 -3.97
N GLY A 93 9.95 -8.30 -5.05
CA GLY A 93 10.68 -7.95 -6.27
C GLY A 93 11.65 -6.78 -6.06
N PRO A 94 12.62 -6.58 -6.97
CA PRO A 94 13.49 -5.42 -6.92
C PRO A 94 12.70 -4.10 -6.90
N GLY A 95 13.03 -3.21 -5.96
CA GLY A 95 12.35 -1.91 -5.81
C GLY A 95 11.01 -1.97 -5.07
N ALA A 96 10.54 -3.15 -4.68
CA ALA A 96 9.41 -3.30 -3.77
C ALA A 96 9.87 -3.15 -2.31
N VAL A 97 9.05 -2.47 -1.51
CA VAL A 97 9.31 -2.16 -0.11
C VAL A 97 8.15 -2.69 0.73
N LEU A 98 8.47 -3.49 1.75
CA LEU A 98 7.51 -3.84 2.79
C LEU A 98 7.27 -2.62 3.66
N LEU A 99 6.06 -2.05 3.57
CA LEU A 99 5.67 -0.90 4.37
C LEU A 99 5.17 -1.32 5.75
N LYS A 100 4.46 -2.45 5.83
CA LYS A 100 3.91 -2.98 7.07
C LYS A 100 3.56 -4.46 6.93
N GLU A 101 3.74 -5.21 8.02
CA GLU A 101 3.18 -6.55 8.19
C GLU A 101 2.46 -6.62 9.54
N TYR A 102 1.30 -7.29 9.58
CA TYR A 102 0.56 -7.50 10.82
C TYR A 102 -0.39 -8.70 10.71
N LEU A 103 -0.88 -9.14 11.87
CA LEU A 103 -1.86 -10.22 11.99
C LEU A 103 -3.23 -9.65 12.36
N VAL A 104 -4.27 -10.17 11.72
CA VAL A 104 -5.67 -9.87 12.03
C VAL A 104 -6.35 -11.16 12.42
N ALA A 105 -7.02 -11.15 13.58
CA ALA A 105 -7.97 -12.20 13.92
C ALA A 105 -9.27 -11.93 13.15
N GLY A 106 -9.58 -12.76 12.15
CA GLY A 106 -10.90 -12.73 11.52
C GLY A 106 -11.97 -13.22 12.52
N PRO A 107 -13.25 -12.87 12.31
CA PRO A 107 -14.32 -13.50 13.07
C PRO A 107 -14.17 -15.03 12.95
N ALA A 108 -14.41 -15.76 14.04
CA ALA A 108 -14.56 -17.21 13.92
C ALA A 108 -15.64 -17.44 12.86
N SER A 109 -15.29 -18.11 11.77
CA SER A 109 -16.29 -18.62 10.85
C SER A 109 -17.03 -19.69 11.64
N ASP A 110 -18.14 -19.32 12.28
CA ASP A 110 -19.14 -20.31 12.70
C ASP A 110 -19.51 -21.06 11.42
N SER A 111 -19.03 -22.30 11.35
CA SER A 111 -19.36 -23.27 10.30
C SER A 111 -20.55 -24.10 10.77
#